data_AF-A0AAV9MGQ1-F1
#
_entry.id   AF-A0AAV9MGQ1-F1
#
_cell.length_a   1.000
_cell.length_b   1.000
_cell.length_c   1.000
_cell.angle_alpha   90.00
_cell.angle_beta   90.00
_cell.angle_gamma   90.00
#
_symmetry.space_group_name_H-M   'P 1'
#
loop_
_entity.id
_entity.type
_entity.pdbx_description
1 polymer ?
#
loop_
_entity_poly.entity_id
_entity_poly.type
_entity_poly.pdbx_seq_one_letter_code
_entity_poly.pdbx_strand_id
1 'polypeptide(L)'
;MNNFTPIGESYTSVFEKLKRLNMIEPIPQNYIDPHAKGFNPTIQCSYHSDALGHSIEDCQNLRRKVEEMIQTKMIVVQNDDSPPPSKCY
;
A
#
# COMPACT_ATOMS: atom_id res chain seq x y z
N MET A 1 7.23 -15.39 -7.44
CA MET A 1 6.31 -14.85 -6.43
C MET A 1 7.00 -13.65 -5.81
N ASN A 2 6.46 -12.45 -5.98
CA ASN A 2 7.05 -11.24 -5.40
C ASN A 2 6.77 -11.29 -3.89
N ASN A 3 7.78 -11.61 -3.09
CA ASN A 3 7.69 -11.65 -1.64
C ASN A 3 7.67 -10.21 -1.11
N PHE A 4 6.47 -9.65 -0.95
CA PHE A 4 6.28 -8.38 -0.26
C PHE A 4 6.38 -8.61 1.25
N THR A 5 6.95 -7.64 1.96
CA THR A 5 6.96 -7.66 3.43
C THR A 5 5.52 -7.75 3.93
N PRO A 6 5.16 -8.70 4.80
CA PRO A 6 3.83 -8.73 5.40
C PRO A 6 3.66 -7.47 6.24
N ILE A 7 2.60 -6.72 5.93
CA ILE A 7 2.22 -5.54 6.69
C ILE A 7 1.04 -5.98 7.57
N GLY A 8 1.13 -5.74 8.89
CA GLY A 8 0.07 -6.08 9.85
C GLY A 8 -1.23 -5.28 9.68
N GLU A 9 -1.30 -4.42 8.65
CA GLU A 9 -2.43 -3.55 8.33
C GLU A 9 -2.78 -3.63 6.84
N SER A 10 -4.00 -3.24 6.49
CA SER A 10 -4.44 -3.17 5.08
C SER A 10 -3.71 -2.08 4.31
N TYR A 11 -3.56 -2.25 2.99
CA TYR A 11 -2.93 -1.24 2.13
C TYR A 11 -3.74 0.06 2.08
N THR A 12 -5.06 -0.02 2.26
CA THR A 12 -5.94 1.13 2.44
C THR A 12 -5.50 1.97 3.65
N SER A 13 -5.31 1.33 4.82
CA SER A 13 -4.90 2.01 6.06
C SER A 13 -3.52 2.64 5.88
N VAL A 14 -2.57 1.89 5.30
CA VAL A 14 -1.21 2.37 5.03
C VAL A 14 -1.24 3.59 4.12
N PHE A 15 -1.95 3.52 2.99
CA PHE A 15 -2.02 4.63 2.04
C PHE A 15 -2.59 5.89 2.68
N GLU A 16 -3.71 5.78 3.40
CA GLU A 16 -4.33 6.93 4.06
C GLU A 16 -3.41 7.57 5.11
N LYS A 17 -2.69 6.76 5.89
CA LYS A 17 -1.69 7.28 6.85
C LYS A 17 -0.55 8.00 6.14
N LEU A 18 0.05 7.39 5.10
CA LEU A 18 1.16 7.97 4.37
C LEU A 18 0.76 9.26 3.64
N LYS A 19 -0.45 9.30 3.09
CA LYS A 19 -1.03 10.49 2.45
C LYS A 19 -1.19 11.62 3.45
N ARG A 20 -1.72 11.36 4.66
CA ARG A 20 -1.85 12.37 5.73
C ARG A 20 -0.50 12.92 6.19
N LEU A 21 0.54 12.09 6.16
CA LEU A 21 1.91 12.49 6.47
C LEU A 21 2.62 13.17 5.29
N ASN A 22 1.96 13.35 4.15
CA ASN A 22 2.53 13.86 2.89
C ASN A 22 3.77 13.08 2.41
N MET A 23 3.84 11.79 2.74
CA MET A 23 4.95 10.92 2.32
C MET A 23 4.70 10.24 0.98
N ILE A 24 3.44 10.19 0.55
CA ILE A 24 3.01 9.64 -0.73
C ILE A 24 1.87 10.49 -1.28
N GLU A 25 1.81 10.62 -2.60
CA GLU A 25 0.72 11.27 -3.31
C GLU A 25 0.00 10.26 -4.21
N PRO A 26 -1.32 10.42 -4.44
CA PRO A 26 -2.00 9.65 -5.47
C PRO A 26 -1.34 9.87 -6.84
N ILE A 27 -1.16 8.79 -7.59
CA ILE A 27 -0.71 8.86 -8.98
C ILE A 27 -1.90 9.32 -9.83
N PRO A 28 -1.70 10.26 -10.78
CA PRO A 28 -2.77 10.65 -11.69
C PRO A 28 -3.37 9.43 -12.39
N GLN A 29 -4.67 9.52 -12.70
CA GLN A 29 -5.38 8.49 -13.44
C GLN A 29 -4.70 8.32 -14.82
N ASN A 30 -3.90 7.27 -14.95
CA ASN A 30 -3.39 6.83 -16.24
C ASN A 30 -4.48 6.07 -16.99
N TYR A 31 -4.28 5.90 -18.29
CA TYR A 31 -5.12 5.02 -19.11
C TYR A 31 -5.14 3.62 -18.50
N ILE A 32 -6.32 3.17 -18.07
CA ILE A 32 -6.56 1.80 -17.64
C ILE A 32 -7.16 1.07 -18.84
N ASP A 33 -6.53 -0.04 -19.24
CA ASP A 33 -7.08 -0.89 -20.28
C ASP A 33 -8.30 -1.67 -19.73
N PRO A 34 -9.53 -1.40 -20.22
CA PRO A 34 -10.73 -2.09 -19.76
C PRO A 34 -10.76 -3.57 -20.18
N HIS A 35 -9.89 -3.99 -21.11
CA HIS A 35 -9.75 -5.38 -21.52
C HIS A 35 -8.69 -6.13 -20.70
N ALA A 36 -8.00 -5.46 -19.76
CA ALA A 36 -7.02 -6.10 -18.92
C ALA A 36 -7.65 -7.20 -18.05
N LYS A 37 -6.96 -8.33 -17.96
CA LYS A 37 -7.38 -9.43 -17.09
C LYS A 37 -7.41 -8.95 -15.63
N GLY A 38 -8.56 -9.11 -14.97
CA GLY A 38 -8.77 -8.66 -13.59
C GLY A 38 -9.26 -7.22 -13.47
N PHE A 39 -9.55 -6.55 -14.59
CA PHE A 39 -10.27 -5.28 -14.58
C PHE A 39 -11.69 -5.47 -14.05
N ASN A 40 -12.07 -4.67 -13.07
CA ASN A 40 -13.39 -4.60 -12.50
C ASN A 40 -13.92 -3.14 -12.56
N PRO A 41 -14.97 -2.87 -13.36
CA PRO A 41 -15.52 -1.53 -13.54
C PRO A 41 -16.29 -1.00 -12.33
N THR A 42 -16.46 -1.79 -11.26
CA THR A 42 -17.15 -1.35 -10.03
C THR A 42 -16.20 -1.06 -8.88
N ILE A 43 -14.90 -1.30 -9.06
CA ILE A 43 -13.89 -1.16 -8.01
C ILE A 43 -12.94 -0.04 -8.38
N GLN A 44 -12.67 0.83 -7.41
CA GLN A 44 -11.77 1.97 -7.54
C GLN A 44 -10.47 1.77 -6.74
N CYS A 45 -9.39 2.36 -7.23
CA CYS A 45 -8.11 2.41 -6.56
C CYS A 45 -7.77 3.86 -6.18
N SER A 46 -7.87 4.21 -4.90
CA SER A 46 -7.59 5.57 -4.43
C SER A 46 -6.13 6.00 -4.58
N TYR A 47 -5.20 5.06 -4.72
CA TYR A 47 -3.81 5.39 -5.07
C TYR A 47 -3.67 5.88 -6.52
N HIS A 48 -4.60 5.52 -7.41
CA HIS A 48 -4.66 5.97 -8.81
C HIS A 48 -5.73 7.04 -9.02
N SER A 49 -5.93 7.93 -8.05
CA SER A 49 -6.97 8.97 -8.10
C SER A 49 -8.37 8.40 -8.36
N ASP A 50 -8.70 7.30 -7.68
CA ASP A 50 -9.99 6.59 -7.77
C ASP A 50 -10.30 6.00 -9.16
N ALA A 51 -9.25 5.70 -9.94
CA ALA A 51 -9.37 4.99 -11.21
C ALA A 51 -10.05 3.63 -11.03
N LEU A 52 -10.92 3.27 -11.98
CA LEU A 52 -11.59 1.98 -12.02
C LEU A 52 -10.64 0.86 -12.45
N GLY A 53 -10.89 -0.35 -11.95
CA GLY A 53 -10.31 -1.57 -12.48
C GLY A 53 -9.80 -2.52 -11.41
N HIS A 54 -9.20 -2.02 -10.34
CA HIS A 54 -8.71 -2.86 -9.24
C HIS A 54 -8.84 -2.13 -7.90
N SER A 55 -8.81 -2.89 -6.81
CA SER A 55 -8.85 -2.33 -5.46
C SER A 55 -7.49 -1.78 -5.06
N ILE A 56 -7.46 -0.88 -4.08
CA ILE A 56 -6.18 -0.42 -3.50
C ILE A 56 -5.38 -1.56 -2.85
N GLU A 57 -6.06 -2.60 -2.33
CA GLU A 57 -5.41 -3.78 -1.76
C GLU A 57 -4.62 -4.57 -2.81
N ASP A 58 -5.14 -4.64 -4.04
CA ASP A 58 -4.50 -5.34 -5.17
C ASP A 58 -3.56 -4.44 -5.98
N CYS A 59 -3.40 -3.18 -5.57
CA CYS A 59 -2.62 -2.20 -6.31
C CYS A 59 -1.12 -2.49 -6.23
N GLN A 60 -0.57 -3.14 -7.26
CA GLN A 60 0.85 -3.49 -7.33
C GLN A 60 1.77 -2.26 -7.25
N ASN A 61 1.34 -1.11 -7.77
CA ASN A 61 2.11 0.13 -7.69
C ASN A 61 2.22 0.62 -6.24
N LEU A 62 1.14 0.56 -5.47
CA LEU A 62 1.16 0.90 -4.05
C LEU A 62 2.03 -0.09 -3.28
N ARG A 63 1.84 -1.41 -3.49
CA ARG A 63 2.64 -2.45 -2.82
C ARG A 63 4.14 -2.25 -3.03
N ARG A 64 4.55 -1.99 -4.27
CA ARG A 64 5.95 -1.69 -4.60
C ARG A 64 6.44 -0.40 -3.94
N LYS A 65 5.61 0.64 -3.89
CA LYS A 65 6.00 1.91 -3.27
C LYS A 65 6.19 1.77 -1.76
N VAL A 66 5.29 1.07 -1.10
CA VAL A 66 5.39 0.78 0.34
C VAL A 66 6.64 -0.05 0.63
N GLU A 67 6.92 -1.08 -0.16
CA GLU A 67 8.13 -1.90 -0.04
C GLU A 67 9.41 -1.06 -0.24
N GLU A 68 9.45 -0.15 -1.22
CA GLU A 68 10.55 0.80 -1.40
C GLU A 68 10.76 1.68 -0.15
N MET A 69 9.68 2.18 0.44
CA MET A 69 9.73 3.00 1.65
C MET A 69 10.22 2.21 2.88
N ILE A 70 9.89 0.91 2.96
CA ILE A 70 10.42 0.01 4.00
C ILE A 70 11.93 -0.21 3.79
N GLN A 71 12.35 -0.54 2.57
CA GLN A 71 13.75 -0.80 2.24
C GLN A 71 14.65 0.42 2.45
N THR A 72 14.12 1.62 2.17
CA THR A 72 14.80 2.90 2.43
C THR A 72 14.66 3.38 3.88
N LYS A 73 14.01 2.59 4.75
CA LYS A 73 13.74 2.91 6.17
C LYS A 73 12.97 4.21 6.39
N MET A 74 12.23 4.67 5.39
CA MET A 74 11.31 5.82 5.53
C MET A 74 10.12 5.47 6.42
N ILE A 75 9.70 4.22 6.39
CA ILE A 75 8.63 3.69 7.24
C ILE A 75 9.09 2.42 7.94
N VAL A 76 8.63 2.22 9.16
CA VAL A 76 8.85 0.98 9.92
C VAL A 76 7.51 0.29 10.07
N VAL A 77 7.42 -0.91 9.51
CA VAL A 77 6.28 -1.79 9.76
C VAL A 77 6.55 -2.48 11.09
N GLN A 78 5.76 -2.15 12.10
CA GLN A 78 5.77 -2.90 13.35
C GLN A 78 5.14 -4.25 13.07
N ASN A 79 5.98 -5.28 12.98
CA ASN A 79 5.51 -6.65 13.15
C ASN A 79 5.33 -6.84 14.66
N ASP A 80 4.16 -7.34 15.08
CA ASP A 80 3.82 -7.68 16.47
C ASP A 80 4.77 -8.73 17.09
N ASP A 81 5.77 -9.21 16.36
CA ASP A 81 6.86 -10.08 16.83
C ASP A 81 7.95 -9.31 17.62
N SER A 82 7.77 -8.02 17.87
CA SER A 82 8.68 -7.29 18.75
C SER A 82 8.46 -7.77 20.19
N PRO A 83 9.45 -8.39 20.86
CA PRO A 83 9.27 -8.82 22.25
C PRO A 83 8.87 -7.60 23.10
N PRO A 84 7.89 -7.74 24.02
CA PRO A 84 7.46 -6.63 24.85
C PRO A 84 8.68 -6.07 25.57
N PRO A 85 8.79 -4.73 25.73
CA PRO A 85 9.94 -4.11 26.37
C PRO A 85 10.15 -4.78 27.72
N SER A 86 11.35 -5.38 27.90
CA SER A 86 11.71 -6.06 29.13
C SER A 86 11.52 -5.09 30.28
N LYS A 87 10.52 -5.36 31.13
CA LYS A 87 10.31 -4.57 32.35
C LYS A 87 11.55 -4.75 33.22
N CYS A 88 12.36 -3.70 33.35
CA CYS A 88 13.37 -3.65 34.41
C CYS A 88 12.62 -3.61 35.75
N TYR A 89 12.85 -4.63 36.58
CA TYR A 89 12.37 -4.72 37.97
C TYR A 89 13.15 -3.78 38.88
#